data_AF-A0A645HLL1-F1
#
_entry.id   AF-A0A645HLL1-F1
#
_cell.length_a   1.000
_cell.length_b   1.000
_cell.length_c   1.000
_cell.angle_alpha   90.00
_cell.angle_beta   90.00
_cell.angle_gamma   90.00
#
_symmetry.space_group_name_H-M   'P 1'
#
loop_
_entity.id
_entity.type
_entity.pdbx_description
1 polymer ?
#
loop_
_entity_poly.entity_id
_entity_poly.type
_entity_poly.pdbx_seq_one_letter_code
_entity_poly.pdbx_strand_id
1 'polypeptide(L)'
;MIKAGCGSFGAQVFLAHTVDEAAQRVRAMAGEPVLFQRFIRESAGRDLRLYVVGGRVIAAMERVNLAGDFRANIASGGSANRRGEC
;
A
#
# COMPACT_ATOMS: atom_id res chain seq x y z
N MET A 1 1.74 2.42 -9.96
CA MET A 1 2.33 2.75 -8.64
C MET A 1 3.79 2.33 -8.62
N ILE A 2 4.61 3.07 -7.89
CA ILE A 2 6.06 2.90 -7.80
C ILE A 2 6.39 2.74 -6.32
N LYS A 3 7.16 1.70 -5.97
CA LYS A 3 7.55 1.43 -4.59
C LYS A 3 9.06 1.17 -4.51
N ALA A 4 9.74 1.79 -3.54
CA ALA A 4 11.12 1.45 -3.23
C ALA A 4 11.22 0.03 -2.64
N GLY A 5 12.27 -0.71 -3.01
CA GLY A 5 12.50 -2.08 -2.59
C GLY A 5 12.82 -2.22 -1.10
N CYS A 6 13.28 -1.13 -0.47
CA CYS A 6 13.73 -1.07 0.91
C CYS A 6 12.86 -0.08 1.72
N GLY A 7 11.74 -0.52 2.28
CA GLY A 7 10.89 0.37 3.07
C GLY A 7 9.79 -0.31 3.88
N SER A 8 9.44 0.30 5.01
CA SER A 8 8.37 -0.13 5.92
C SER A 8 7.22 0.89 5.96
N PHE A 9 6.05 0.47 6.45
CA PHE A 9 4.88 1.32 6.73
C PHE A 9 4.26 2.13 5.58
N GLY A 10 4.69 1.94 4.32
CA GLY A 10 4.10 2.65 3.16
C GLY A 10 4.69 4.04 2.91
N ALA A 11 5.82 4.37 3.55
CA ALA A 11 6.48 5.66 3.44
C ALA A 11 7.10 5.96 2.06
N GLN A 12 7.32 4.93 1.22
CA GLN A 12 7.95 5.07 -0.10
C GLN A 12 7.11 4.42 -1.21
N VAL A 13 5.80 4.66 -1.17
CA VAL A 13 4.86 4.21 -2.20
C VAL A 13 4.27 5.44 -2.87
N PHE A 14 4.47 5.56 -4.17
CA PHE A 14 4.06 6.71 -4.97
C PHE A 14 3.09 6.29 -6.06
N LEU A 15 2.03 7.07 -6.23
CA LEU A 15 1.18 7.01 -7.43
C LEU A 15 1.67 8.08 -8.39
N ALA A 16 1.99 7.68 -9.62
CA ALA A 16 2.34 8.57 -10.71
C ALA A 16 1.24 8.46 -11.78
N HIS A 17 0.74 9.60 -12.24
CA HIS A 17 -0.31 9.72 -13.24
C HIS A 17 0.25 9.95 -14.64
N THR A 18 1.50 10.41 -14.74
CA THR A 18 2.21 10.66 -15.99
C THR A 18 3.57 9.96 -16.02
N VAL A 19 4.12 9.78 -17.23
CA VAL A 19 5.48 9.25 -17.41
C VAL A 19 6.52 10.18 -16.78
N ASP A 20 6.31 11.50 -16.88
CA ASP A 20 7.24 12.49 -16.31
C ASP A 20 7.28 12.43 -14.78
N GLU A 21 6.12 12.31 -14.13
CA GLU A 21 6.04 12.07 -12.68
C GLU A 21 6.76 10.78 -12.28
N ALA A 22 6.54 9.70 -13.04
CA ALA A 22 7.21 8.43 -12.80
C ALA A 22 8.73 8.56 -12.94
N ALA A 23 9.20 9.22 -14.00
CA ALA A 23 10.63 9.43 -14.26
C ALA A 23 11.29 10.30 -13.19
N GLN A 24 10.61 11.35 -12.71
CA GLN A 24 11.10 12.15 -11.58
C GLN A 24 11.25 11.32 -10.31
N ARG A 25 10.27 10.48 -9.98
CA ARG A 25 10.33 9.60 -8.79
C ARG A 25 11.43 8.57 -8.89
N VAL A 26 11.57 7.91 -10.04
CA VAL A 26 12.64 6.92 -10.26
C VAL A 26 14.02 7.57 -10.13
N ARG A 27 14.23 8.78 -10.68
CA ARG A 27 15.47 9.53 -10.50
C ARG A 27 15.76 9.85 -9.03
N ALA A 28 14.75 10.21 -8.25
CA ALA A 28 14.89 10.46 -6.81
C ALA A 28 15.22 9.20 -5.99
N MET A 29 15.00 8.00 -6.55
CA MET A 29 15.31 6.71 -5.93
C MET A 29 16.53 6.03 -6.61
N ALA A 30 17.40 6.80 -7.27
CA ALA A 30 18.56 6.25 -7.95
C ALA A 30 19.46 5.46 -7.00
N GLY A 31 19.85 4.26 -7.41
CA GLY A 31 20.67 3.35 -6.60
C GLY A 31 19.87 2.40 -5.70
N GLU A 32 18.56 2.60 -5.56
CA GLU A 32 17.68 1.69 -4.82
C GLU A 32 16.90 0.77 -5.78
N PRO A 33 16.61 -0.49 -5.39
CA PRO A 33 15.69 -1.32 -6.14
C PRO A 33 14.30 -0.67 -6.20
N VAL A 34 13.64 -0.72 -7.36
CA VAL A 34 12.30 -0.12 -7.55
C VAL A 34 11.34 -1.16 -8.12
N LEU A 35 10.14 -1.24 -7.54
CA LEU A 35 9.05 -2.08 -8.04
C LEU A 35 8.00 -1.21 -8.73
N PHE A 36 7.64 -1.60 -9.95
CA PHE A 36 6.51 -1.05 -10.69
C PHE A 36 5.33 -2.00 -10.61
N GLN A 37 4.16 -1.47 -10.29
CA GLN A 37 2.93 -2.24 -10.21
C GLN A 37 1.77 -1.44 -10.81
N ARG A 38 0.84 -2.16 -11.46
CA ARG A 38 -0.44 -1.58 -11.89
C ARG A 38 -1.20 -1.06 -10.68
N PHE A 39 -1.69 0.18 -10.76
CA PHE A 39 -2.58 0.71 -9.73
C PHE A 39 -3.97 0.11 -9.87
N ILE A 40 -4.50 -0.45 -8.77
CA ILE A 40 -5.87 -0.98 -8.70
C ILE A 40 -6.74 0.10 -8.06
N ARG A 41 -7.53 0.79 -8.87
CA ARG A 41 -8.26 1.99 -8.47
C ARG A 41 -9.45 1.64 -7.56
N GLU A 42 -10.06 0.50 -7.78
CA GLU A 42 -11.22 -0.02 -7.04
C GLU A 42 -10.87 -0.31 -5.57
N SER A 43 -9.59 -0.52 -5.27
CA SER A 43 -9.07 -0.72 -3.92
C SER A 43 -8.33 0.51 -3.36
N ALA A 44 -8.43 1.68 -3.99
CA ALA A 44 -7.76 2.88 -3.49
C ALA A 44 -8.21 3.19 -2.05
N GLY A 45 -7.25 3.38 -1.16
CA GLY A 45 -7.51 3.65 0.26
C GLY A 45 -8.06 2.46 1.02
N ARG A 46 -8.09 1.24 0.46
CA ARG A 46 -8.62 0.03 1.13
C ARG A 46 -7.70 -1.17 0.95
N ASP A 47 -7.42 -1.88 2.03
CA ASP A 47 -6.78 -3.19 1.95
C ASP A 47 -7.28 -4.17 3.02
N LEU A 48 -7.17 -5.47 2.74
CA LEU A 48 -7.48 -6.52 3.69
C LEU A 48 -6.17 -7.12 4.21
N ARG A 49 -5.96 -7.04 5.51
CA ARG A 49 -4.86 -7.70 6.22
C ARG A 49 -5.35 -9.05 6.73
N LEU A 50 -4.68 -10.12 6.30
CA LEU A 50 -4.90 -11.47 6.80
C LEU A 50 -3.74 -11.87 7.71
N TYR A 51 -4.06 -12.46 8.87
CA TYR A 51 -3.08 -13.05 9.78
C TYR A 51 -3.09 -14.57 9.59
N VAL A 52 -1.94 -15.16 9.27
CA VAL A 52 -1.81 -16.58 8.93
C VAL A 52 -0.87 -17.28 9.92
N VAL A 53 -1.32 -18.38 10.51
CA VAL A 53 -0.53 -19.25 11.40
C VAL A 53 -0.69 -20.69 10.95
N GLY A 54 0.43 -21.40 10.74
CA GLY A 54 0.40 -22.79 10.26
C GLY A 54 -0.32 -22.99 8.93
N GLY A 55 -0.27 -22.00 8.03
CA GLY A 55 -0.98 -22.03 6.75
C GLY A 55 -2.48 -21.73 6.81
N ARG A 56 -3.04 -21.43 7.99
CA ARG A 56 -4.46 -21.09 8.17
C ARG A 56 -4.62 -19.60 8.51
N VAL A 57 -5.61 -18.95 7.90
CA VAL A 57 -6.02 -17.58 8.28
C VAL A 57 -6.72 -17.66 9.64
N ILE A 58 -6.19 -16.94 10.63
CA ILE A 58 -6.73 -16.92 12.00
C ILE A 58 -7.47 -15.62 12.33
N ALA A 59 -7.22 -14.55 11.57
CA ALA A 59 -7.88 -13.27 11.74
C ALA A 59 -7.77 -12.45 10.45
N ALA A 60 -8.75 -11.57 10.24
CA ALA A 60 -8.71 -10.60 9.17
C ALA A 60 -9.13 -9.21 9.64
N MET A 61 -8.55 -8.20 9.00
CA MET A 61 -8.79 -6.80 9.30
C MET A 61 -8.86 -6.03 8.00
N GLU A 62 -9.96 -5.31 7.79
CA GLU A 62 -10.04 -4.33 6.71
C GLU A 62 -9.46 -3.02 7.21
N ARG A 63 -8.58 -2.43 6.41
CA ARG A 63 -8.08 -1.08 6.60
C ARG A 63 -8.67 -0.15 5.58
N VAL A 64 -9.14 1.00 6.02
CA VAL A 64 -9.76 2.01 5.17
C VAL A 64 -9.18 3.38 5.48
N ASN A 65 -8.79 4.12 4.45
CA ASN A 65 -8.43 5.53 4.55
C ASN A 65 -9.52 6.38 3.89
N LEU A 66 -10.19 7.21 4.69
CA LEU A 66 -11.29 8.06 4.24
C LEU A 66 -10.82 9.46 3.79
N ALA A 67 -9.54 9.78 4.00
CA ALA A 67 -8.99 11.12 3.76
C ALA A 67 -8.51 11.36 2.30
N GLY A 68 -8.88 10.48 1.36
CA GLY A 68 -8.50 10.61 -0.06
C GLY A 68 -7.08 10.14 -0.39
N ASP A 69 -6.31 9.63 0.57
CA ASP A 69 -5.04 8.95 0.30
C ASP A 69 -5.31 7.51 -0.21
N PHE A 70 -4.66 7.14 -1.31
CA PHE A 70 -4.80 5.82 -1.91
C PHE A 70 -4.20 4.70 -1.04
N ARG A 71 -3.43 5.04 -0.01
CA ARG A 71 -2.80 4.12 0.94
C ARG A 71 -3.69 3.89 2.15
N ALA A 72 -3.95 2.63 2.48
CA ALA A 72 -4.78 2.21 3.62
C ALA A 72 -4.00 1.99 4.93
N ASN A 73 -2.71 2.33 4.96
CA ASN A 73 -1.85 2.13 6.13
C ASN A 73 -2.37 2.92 7.34
N ILE A 74 -2.41 2.31 8.53
CA ILE A 74 -2.81 2.99 9.78
C ILE A 74 -1.90 4.19 10.07
N ALA A 75 -0.59 4.03 9.80
CA ALA A 75 0.39 5.12 9.92
C ALA A 75 0.07 6.34 9.03
N SER A 76 -0.71 6.15 7.97
CA SER A 76 -1.18 7.21 7.06
C SER A 76 -2.60 7.69 7.39
N GLY A 77 -3.10 7.41 8.61
CA GLY A 77 -4.45 7.80 9.03
C GLY A 77 -5.55 6.80 8.68
N GLY A 78 -5.19 5.61 8.20
CA GLY A 78 -6.17 4.54 7.95
C GLY A 78 -6.80 4.01 9.25
N SER A 79 -8.12 3.77 9.22
CA SER A 79 -8.87 3.13 10.29
C SER A 79 -8.94 1.61 10.09
N ALA A 80 -9.17 0.90 11.19
CA ALA A 80 -9.11 -0.55 11.29
C ALA A 80 -10.49 -1.11 11.65
N ASN A 81 -11.10 -1.87 10.74
CA ASN A 81 -12.35 -2.57 11.01
C ASN A 81 -12.09 -4.07 11.05
N ARG A 82 -12.50 -4.73 12.15
CA ARG A 82 -12.43 -6.19 12.25
C ARG A 82 -13.36 -6.81 11.19
N ARG A 83 -12.85 -7.75 10.41
CA ARG A 83 -13.66 -8.57 9.49
C ARG A 83 -13.54 -10.03 9.94
N GLY A 84 -14.54 -10.50 10.67
CA GLY A 84 -14.74 -11.93 10.97
C GLY A 84 -13.99 -12.47 12.18
N GLU A 85 -14.65 -13.38 12.90
CA GLU A 85 -14.06 -14.43 13.73
C GLU A 85 -13.83 -15.64 12.80
N CYS A 86 -12.64 -16.25 12.85
CA CYS A 86 -12.34 -17.53 12.19
C CYS A 86 -12.37 -18.66 13.21
#